data_AF-A0A813GL12-F1
#
_entry.id   AF-A0A813GL12-F1
#
_cell.length_a   1.000
_cell.length_b   1.000
_cell.length_c   1.000
_cell.angle_alpha   90.00
_cell.angle_beta   90.00
_cell.angle_gamma   90.00
#
_symmetry.space_group_name_H-M   'P 1'
#
loop_
_entity.id
_entity.type
_entity.pdbx_description
1 polymer ?
#
loop_
_entity_poly.entity_id
_entity_poly.type
_entity_poly.pdbx_seq_one_letter_code
_entity_poly.pdbx_strand_id
1 'polypeptide(L)'
;MLLLDELQGTWVASRGETIVIDNGQVVLNGIQVTRGFALDGNAVVGFSIYNLKDVVRTGEKVEEVLWQSKFSEDDVQRWARVDQLEIDKRNADTNAKLLHRAAIAGGSSLPGSA
;
A
#
# COMPACT_ATOMS: atom_id res chain seq x y z
N MET A 1 17.09 -2.51 -11.16
CA MET A 1 15.63 -2.57 -11.30
C MET A 1 15.20 -3.85 -10.61
N LEU A 2 14.25 -3.78 -9.68
CA LEU A 2 13.79 -4.94 -8.91
C LEU A 2 12.66 -5.67 -9.65
N LEU A 3 12.60 -6.98 -9.49
CA LEU A 3 11.51 -7.85 -9.90
C LEU A 3 10.47 -8.00 -8.77
N LEU A 4 9.24 -8.39 -9.12
CA LEU A 4 8.16 -8.60 -8.16
C LEU A 4 8.49 -9.69 -7.12
N ASP A 5 9.24 -10.72 -7.51
CA ASP A 5 9.72 -11.78 -6.61
C ASP A 5 10.72 -11.28 -5.57
N GLU A 6 11.41 -10.16 -5.83
CA GLU A 6 12.29 -9.53 -4.85
C GLU A 6 11.50 -8.65 -3.86
N LEU A 7 10.24 -8.35 -4.19
CA LEU A 7 9.35 -7.48 -3.42
C LEU A 7 8.36 -8.26 -2.54
N GLN A 8 8.56 -9.55 -2.28
CA GLN A 8 7.62 -10.34 -1.47
C GLN A 8 7.42 -9.75 -0.07
N GLY A 9 6.24 -9.91 0.49
CA GLY A 9 5.87 -9.38 1.81
C GLY A 9 5.16 -8.04 1.75
N THR A 10 5.17 -7.33 2.88
CA THR A 10 4.32 -6.16 3.08
C THR A 10 5.11 -4.86 3.04
N TRP A 11 4.58 -3.91 2.29
CA TRP A 11 5.14 -2.60 2.04
C TRP A 11 4.11 -1.54 2.37
N VAL A 12 4.59 -0.38 2.81
CA VAL A 12 3.71 0.76 3.05
C VAL A 12 4.22 1.97 2.29
N ALA A 13 3.35 2.50 1.44
CA ALA A 13 3.58 3.72 0.69
C ALA A 13 3.71 4.92 1.63
N SER A 14 4.45 5.94 1.20
CA SER A 14 4.55 7.23 1.88
C SER A 14 3.20 7.91 2.07
N ARG A 15 2.23 7.63 1.17
CA ARG A 15 0.84 8.11 1.24
C ARG A 15 -0.04 7.30 2.21
N GLY A 16 0.50 6.23 2.79
CA GLY A 16 -0.16 5.41 3.81
C GLY A 16 -0.81 4.13 3.28
N GLU A 17 -0.79 3.90 1.98
CA GLU A 17 -1.33 2.67 1.37
C GLU A 17 -0.46 1.47 1.73
N THR A 18 -1.08 0.33 2.04
CA THR A 18 -0.38 -0.93 2.30
C THR A 18 -0.44 -1.80 1.04
N ILE A 19 0.70 -2.26 0.55
CA ILE A 19 0.78 -3.31 -0.47
C ILE A 19 1.28 -4.59 0.17
N VAL A 20 0.61 -5.70 -0.14
CA VAL A 20 1.11 -7.04 0.11
C VAL A 20 1.40 -7.70 -1.23
N ILE A 21 2.61 -8.23 -1.37
CA ILE A 21 3.03 -9.00 -2.55
C ILE A 21 3.28 -10.42 -2.07
N ASP A 22 2.50 -11.36 -2.58
CA ASP A 22 2.59 -12.78 -2.20
C ASP A 22 2.37 -13.66 -3.43
N ASN A 23 3.40 -14.41 -3.82
CA ASN A 23 3.37 -15.40 -4.91
C ASN A 23 2.75 -14.85 -6.21
N GLY A 24 3.17 -13.65 -6.61
CA GLY A 24 2.69 -12.97 -7.83
C GLY A 24 1.33 -12.28 -7.70
N GLN A 25 0.71 -12.32 -6.52
CA GLN A 25 -0.48 -11.54 -6.21
C GLN A 25 -0.08 -10.22 -5.56
N VAL A 26 -0.79 -9.15 -5.93
CA VAL A 26 -0.64 -7.82 -5.35
C VAL A 26 -1.97 -7.41 -4.71
N VAL A 27 -1.93 -7.11 -3.42
CA VAL A 27 -3.08 -6.68 -2.63
C VAL A 27 -2.80 -5.27 -2.14
N LEU A 28 -3.66 -4.30 -2.47
CA LEU A 28 -3.52 -2.91 -2.05
C LEU A 28 -4.64 -2.56 -1.07
N ASN A 29 -4.26 -2.12 0.13
CA ASN A 29 -5.17 -1.83 1.25
C ASN A 29 -6.15 -2.99 1.55
N GLY A 30 -5.68 -4.24 1.47
CA GLY A 30 -6.50 -5.42 1.70
C GLY A 30 -7.40 -5.83 0.52
N ILE A 31 -7.38 -5.08 -0.59
CA ILE A 31 -8.13 -5.38 -1.81
C ILE A 31 -7.18 -6.02 -2.82
N GLN A 32 -7.52 -7.22 -3.28
CA GLN A 32 -6.78 -7.86 -4.37
C GLN A 32 -6.87 -6.99 -5.61
N VAL A 33 -5.74 -6.55 -6.13
CA VAL A 33 -5.70 -5.69 -7.31
C VAL A 33 -5.80 -6.58 -8.54
N THR A 34 -7.04 -6.86 -8.97
CA THR A 34 -7.28 -7.55 -10.25
C THR A 34 -7.18 -6.61 -11.45
N ARG A 35 -7.20 -5.29 -11.20
CA ARG A 35 -7.11 -4.22 -12.21
C ARG A 35 -6.37 -3.03 -11.59
N GLY A 36 -5.27 -2.59 -12.20
CA GLY A 36 -4.49 -1.43 -11.73
C GLY A 36 -2.98 -1.63 -11.90
N PHE A 37 -2.48 -2.83 -11.64
CA PHE A 37 -1.12 -3.24 -11.95
C PHE A 37 -1.19 -4.43 -12.92
N ALA A 38 -0.89 -4.21 -14.19
CA ALA A 38 -0.64 -5.32 -15.10
C ALA A 38 0.76 -5.86 -14.81
N LEU A 39 0.91 -7.18 -14.84
CA LEU A 39 2.21 -7.84 -14.72
C LEU A 39 2.64 -8.35 -16.09
N ASP A 40 3.90 -8.12 -16.44
CA ASP A 40 4.56 -8.72 -17.60
C ASP A 40 5.66 -9.64 -17.07
N GLY A 41 5.32 -10.92 -16.90
CA GLY A 41 6.12 -11.86 -16.10
C GLY A 41 6.28 -11.37 -14.66
N ASN A 42 7.52 -11.07 -14.27
CA ASN A 42 7.87 -10.59 -12.92
C ASN A 42 8.02 -9.07 -12.83
N ALA A 43 7.63 -8.32 -13.87
CA ALA A 43 7.71 -6.85 -13.87
C ALA A 43 6.32 -6.22 -13.73
N VAL A 44 6.25 -5.10 -13.01
CA VAL A 44 5.04 -4.27 -12.95
C VAL A 44 4.99 -3.38 -14.18
N VAL A 45 3.97 -3.56 -15.02
CA VAL A 45 3.77 -2.78 -16.23
C VAL A 45 3.52 -1.31 -15.87
N GLY A 46 4.17 -0.41 -16.61
CA GLY A 46 4.01 1.03 -16.43
C GLY A 46 4.85 1.64 -15.31
N PHE A 47 5.58 0.83 -14.53
CA PHE A 47 6.44 1.32 -13.46
C PHE A 47 7.88 0.80 -13.59
N SER A 48 8.83 1.60 -13.12
CA SER A 48 10.21 1.20 -12.86
C SER A 48 10.42 1.20 -11.35
N ILE A 49 10.89 0.08 -10.80
CA ILE A 49 11.07 -0.09 -9.36
C ILE A 49 12.57 -0.11 -9.01
N TYR A 50 12.97 0.78 -8.10
CA TYR A 50 14.34 0.97 -7.66
C TYR A 50 14.46 0.73 -6.16
N ASN A 51 15.50 0.01 -5.74
CA ASN A 51 15.86 -0.09 -4.33
C ASN A 51 16.55 1.21 -3.89
N LEU A 52 16.08 1.83 -2.81
CA LEU A 52 16.72 2.97 -2.19
C LEU A 52 17.64 2.46 -1.06
N LYS A 53 18.95 2.53 -1.30
CA LYS A 53 19.94 2.14 -0.31
C LYS A 53 20.05 3.18 0.80
N ASP A 54 20.39 2.70 2.00
CA ASP A 54 20.73 3.51 3.18
C ASP A 54 19.65 4.49 3.64
N VAL A 55 18.37 4.15 3.44
CA VAL A 55 17.25 4.91 4.02
C VAL A 55 17.19 4.67 5.52
N VAL A 56 17.20 5.76 6.30
CA VAL A 56 17.07 5.74 7.76
C VAL A 56 15.75 6.38 8.15
N ARG A 57 14.89 5.66 8.86
CA ARG A 57 13.68 6.19 9.50
C ARG A 57 13.75 5.94 10.98
N THR A 58 13.38 6.95 11.78
CA THR A 58 13.36 6.86 13.25
C THR A 58 14.65 6.30 13.87
N GLY A 59 15.79 6.52 13.21
CA GLY A 59 17.11 6.04 13.67
C GLY A 59 17.50 4.64 13.20
N GLU A 60 16.63 3.93 12.49
CA GLU A 60 16.88 2.56 12.00
C GLU A 60 16.98 2.53 10.48
N LYS A 61 17.83 1.63 9.96
CA LYS A 61 17.91 1.38 8.52
C LYS A 61 16.66 0.63 8.09
N VAL A 62 15.95 1.19 7.12
CA VAL A 62 14.72 0.61 6.58
C VAL A 62 14.92 0.33 5.10
N GLU A 63 14.44 -0.82 4.64
CA GLU A 63 14.38 -1.14 3.23
C GLU A 63 13.27 -0.32 2.57
N GLU A 64 13.62 0.49 1.58
CA GLU A 64 12.67 1.33 0.87
C GLU A 64 12.84 1.17 -0.64
N VAL A 65 11.72 1.15 -1.37
CA VAL A 65 11.70 1.10 -2.83
C VAL A 65 10.98 2.29 -3.41
N LEU A 66 11.48 2.76 -4.55
CA LEU A 66 10.90 3.82 -5.35
C LEU A 66 10.20 3.22 -6.55
N TRP A 67 8.91 3.47 -6.66
CA TRP A 67 8.12 3.17 -7.86
C TRP A 67 7.98 4.46 -8.65
N GLN A 68 8.50 4.47 -9.86
CA GLN A 68 8.40 5.61 -10.77
C GLN A 68 7.56 5.22 -11.98
N SER A 69 6.52 5.99 -12.27
CA SER A 69 5.71 5.79 -13.47
C SER A 69 6.54 6.02 -14.73
N LYS A 70 6.37 5.15 -15.72
CA LYS A 70 6.97 5.30 -17.07
C LYS A 70 6.21 6.32 -17.92
N PHE A 71 5.03 6.74 -17.49
CA PHE A 71 4.17 7.68 -18.21
C PHE A 71 4.33 9.12 -17.72
N SER A 72 4.80 9.32 -16.48
CA SER A 72 5.06 10.62 -15.89
C SER A 72 6.19 10.51 -14.88
N GLU A 73 7.28 11.24 -15.09
CA GLU A 73 8.44 11.20 -14.19
C GLU A 73 8.15 11.79 -12.80
N ASP A 74 7.10 12.62 -12.69
CA ASP A 74 6.64 13.25 -11.46
C ASP A 74 5.76 12.31 -10.60
N ASP A 75 5.22 11.24 -11.19
CA ASP A 75 4.44 10.24 -10.46
C ASP A 75 5.38 9.21 -9.82
N VAL A 76 5.82 9.58 -8.63
CA VAL A 76 6.79 8.83 -7.83
C VAL A 76 6.16 8.43 -6.50
N GLN A 77 6.27 7.13 -6.18
CA GLN A 77 5.72 6.54 -4.97
C GLN A 77 6.85 5.83 -4.21
N ARG A 78 6.98 6.13 -2.91
CA ARG A 78 8.02 5.55 -2.04
C ARG A 78 7.38 4.56 -1.08
N TRP A 79 7.94 3.37 -1.00
CA TRP A 79 7.37 2.26 -0.25
C TRP A 79 8.41 1.71 0.71
N ALA A 80 8.11 1.69 2.01
CA ALA A 80 9.00 1.13 3.01
C ALA A 80 8.52 -0.26 3.40
N ARG A 81 9.43 -1.21 3.54
CA ARG A 81 9.13 -2.49 4.18
C ARG A 81 8.86 -2.22 5.65
N VAL A 82 7.76 -2.75 6.14
CA VAL A 82 7.32 -2.56 7.54
C VAL A 82 7.33 -3.90 8.24
N ASP A 83 7.60 -3.88 9.55
CA ASP A 83 7.44 -5.08 10.38
C ASP A 83 5.96 -5.38 10.65
N GLN A 84 5.66 -6.59 11.12
CA GLN A 84 4.29 -7.03 11.38
C GLN A 84 3.55 -6.13 12.39
N LEU A 85 4.28 -5.52 13.33
CA LEU A 85 3.71 -4.66 14.35
C LEU A 85 3.16 -3.34 13.75
N GLU A 86 3.90 -2.74 12.83
CA GLU A 86 3.49 -1.53 12.13
C GLU A 86 2.33 -1.81 11.15
N ILE A 87 2.30 -3.01 10.54
CA ILE A 87 1.16 -3.49 9.74
C ILE A 87 -0.10 -3.56 10.61
N ASP A 88 -0.02 -4.21 11.77
CA ASP A 88 -1.16 -4.41 12.65
C ASP A 88 -1.70 -3.07 13.18
N LYS A 89 -0.82 -2.13 13.55
CA LYS A 89 -1.20 -0.77 13.96
C LYS A 89 -1.95 -0.03 12.85
N ARG A 90 -1.43 -0.04 11.62
CA ARG A 90 -2.07 0.69 10.50
C ARG A 90 -3.37 0.06 10.03
N ASN A 91 -3.47 -1.27 10.08
CA ASN A 91 -4.72 -1.98 9.82
C ASN A 91 -5.78 -1.64 10.88
N ALA A 92 -5.40 -1.57 12.16
CA ALA A 92 -6.28 -1.12 13.22
C ALA A 92 -6.77 0.31 13.00
N ASP A 93 -5.87 1.24 12.66
CA ASP A 93 -6.22 2.64 12.36
C ASP A 93 -7.14 2.78 11.13
N THR A 94 -6.90 1.99 10.09
CA THR A 94 -7.71 2.01 8.86
C THR A 94 -9.11 1.44 9.12
N ASN A 95 -9.21 0.32 9.83
CA ASN A 95 -10.49 -0.25 10.25
C ASN A 95 -11.26 0.71 11.15
N ALA A 96 -10.59 1.39 12.10
CA ALA A 96 -11.22 2.40 12.94
C ALA A 96 -11.81 3.56 12.11
N LYS A 97 -11.08 4.04 11.09
CA LYS A 97 -11.56 5.10 10.19
C LYS A 97 -12.71 4.65 9.29
N LEU A 98 -12.67 3.41 8.79
CA LEU A 98 -13.76 2.84 7.97
C LEU A 98 -15.03 2.62 8.79
N LEU A 99 -14.91 2.08 10.01
CA LEU A 99 -16.02 1.92 10.95
C LEU A 99 -16.62 3.26 11.35
N HIS A 100 -15.79 4.29 11.59
CA HIS A 100 -16.27 5.63 11.89
C HIS A 100 -17.06 6.24 10.70
N ARG A 101 -16.59 6.05 9.46
CA ARG A 101 -17.32 6.48 8.25
C ARG A 101 -18.63 5.72 8.06
N ALA A 102 -18.66 4.41 8.33
CA ALA A 102 -19.89 3.61 8.27
C ALA A 102 -20.92 4.04 9.34
N ALA A 103 -20.46 4.39 10.54
CA ALA A 103 -21.33 4.92 11.60
C ALA A 103 -21.95 6.29 11.22
N ILE A 104 -21.21 7.14 10.51
CA ILE A 104 -21.73 8.42 10.01
C ILE A 104 -22.74 8.21 8.86
N ALA A 105 -22.49 7.26 7.96
CA ALA A 105 -23.40 6.96 6.85
C ALA A 105 -24.67 6.18 7.28
N GLY A 106 -24.63 5.43 8.38
CA GLY A 106 -25.79 4.74 8.97
C GLY A 106 -26.68 5.63 9.86
N GLY A 107 -26.23 6.84 10.18
CA GLY A 107 -26.91 7.79 11.06
C GLY A 107 -27.85 8.75 10.34
N SER A 108 -28.77 8.27 9.52
CA SER A 108 -29.97 9.04 9.14
C SER A 108 -31.11 8.13 8.73
N SER A 109 -31.73 7.52 9.74
CA SER A 109 -33.18 7.40 9.75
C SER A 109 -33.62 7.94 11.10
N LEU A 110 -34.07 9.20 11.12
CA LEU A 110 -34.88 9.71 12.22
C LEU A 110 -36.17 8.87 12.24
N PRO A 111 -36.47 8.12 13.30
CA PRO A 111 -37.79 7.57 13.50
C PRO A 111 -38.61 8.60 14.28
N GLY A 112 -39.63 9.16 13.65
CA GLY A 112 -40.68 9.88 14.37
C GLY A 112 -41.38 10.92 13.51
N SER A 113 -42.68 11.09 13.56
CA SER A 113 -43.74 10.43 14.33
C SER A 113 -45.07 10.90 13.75
N ALA A 114 -46.07 10.00 13.77
CA ALA A 114 -47.51 10.25 13.70
C ALA A 114 -48.09 10.78 12.38
#